data_AF-A0A7R9YGK0-F1
#
_entry.id   AF-A0A7R9YGK0-F1
#
_cell.length_a   1.000
_cell.length_b   1.000
_cell.length_c   1.000
_cell.angle_alpha   90.00
_cell.angle_beta   90.00
_cell.angle_gamma   90.00
#
_symmetry.space_group_name_H-M   'P 1'
#
loop_
_entity.id
_entity.type
_entity.pdbx_description
1 polymer ?
#
loop_
_entity_poly.entity_id
_entity_poly.type
_entity_poly.pdbx_seq_one_letter_code
_entity_poly.pdbx_strand_id
1 'polypeptide(L)'
;HVQGQRMRQYLRFFHGADCALFDICENLDYPSVDESSAALSARISEWMLRNGGASNVPLGSPLLGDGESAPTYKGQKAVDSGRCAIVYGSDTYRAFEQKWSGSSKERRRWILDQVRAMSRSVKLVFVEVKVTDVTLMRNNVAIKRHAMGLPTCEEDFRRTEASIKEFAKLYVTLQQDGSEEDMSYVIFINYGQKVVTNRMHGFLRMRIAQFLSTIHTETHTIYLTRHGQSQYNQLGKIGGNSGVTEYGLDYARRLATFARETICREDGSNANKARLWTS
;
A
#
# COMPACT_ATOMS: atom_id res chain seq x y z
N HIS A 1 -4.84 -1.93 -6.99
CA HIS A 1 -4.24 -0.57 -7.06
C HIS A 1 -3.95 0.06 -5.68
N VAL A 2 -4.96 0.46 -4.89
CA VAL A 2 -4.77 1.22 -3.62
C VAL A 2 -3.80 0.55 -2.64
N GLN A 3 -3.93 -0.76 -2.42
CA GLN A 3 -3.04 -1.49 -1.51
C GLN A 3 -1.58 -1.52 -2.01
N GLY A 4 -1.37 -1.62 -3.32
CA GLY A 4 -0.04 -1.53 -3.94
C GLY A 4 0.58 -0.15 -3.74
N GLN A 5 -0.20 0.93 -3.89
CA GLN A 5 0.27 2.29 -3.61
C GLN A 5 0.65 2.51 -2.14
N ARG A 6 -0.19 2.04 -1.20
CA ARG A 6 0.10 2.11 0.24
C ARG A 6 1.37 1.34 0.60
N MET A 7 1.54 0.13 0.05
CA MET A 7 2.76 -0.66 0.19
C MET A 7 3.98 0.09 -0.34
N ARG A 8 3.90 0.66 -1.56
CA ARG A 8 4.98 1.47 -2.14
C ARG A 8 5.37 2.64 -1.24
N GLN A 9 4.38 3.39 -0.74
CA GLN A 9 4.63 4.51 0.16
C GLN A 9 5.31 4.06 1.45
N TYR A 10 4.83 2.98 2.07
CA TYR A 10 5.41 2.40 3.27
C TYR A 10 6.88 2.00 3.06
N LEU A 11 7.16 1.22 2.01
CA LEU A 11 8.50 0.72 1.72
C LEU A 11 9.48 1.86 1.40
N ARG A 12 9.06 2.85 0.61
CA ARG A 12 9.88 4.03 0.29
C ARG A 12 10.17 4.89 1.52
N PHE A 13 9.13 5.22 2.29
CA PHE A 13 9.23 6.16 3.40
C PHE A 13 9.96 5.57 4.61
N PHE A 14 9.60 4.34 5.02
CA PHE A 14 10.16 3.76 6.24
C PHE A 14 11.46 3.01 6.02
N HIS A 15 11.65 2.43 4.84
CA HIS A 15 12.76 1.50 4.56
C HIS A 15 13.67 1.96 3.42
N GLY A 16 13.45 3.14 2.83
CA GLY A 16 14.29 3.69 1.78
C GLY A 16 14.29 2.87 0.47
N ALA A 17 13.44 1.84 0.36
CA ALA A 17 13.42 0.94 -0.78
C ALA A 17 12.96 1.66 -2.04
N ASP A 18 13.67 1.48 -3.15
CA ASP A 18 13.24 1.98 -4.45
C ASP A 18 12.13 1.08 -4.98
N CYS A 19 10.94 1.63 -5.22
CA CYS A 19 9.73 0.84 -5.47
C CYS A 19 8.98 1.33 -6.70
N ALA A 20 8.63 0.41 -7.59
CA ALA A 20 7.78 0.65 -8.76
C ALA A 20 6.52 -0.21 -8.74
N LEU A 21 5.47 0.31 -9.37
CA LEU A 21 4.20 -0.39 -9.56
C LEU A 21 4.11 -0.82 -11.02
N PHE A 22 3.65 -2.04 -11.25
CA PHE A 22 3.41 -2.59 -12.58
C PHE A 22 1.98 -3.11 -12.64
N ASP A 23 1.16 -2.50 -13.48
CA ASP A 23 -0.22 -2.92 -13.67
C ASP A 23 -0.32 -3.95 -14.80
N ILE A 24 -0.87 -5.13 -14.51
CA ILE A 24 -1.12 -6.18 -15.50
C ILE A 24 -2.06 -5.66 -16.58
N CYS A 25 -2.97 -4.75 -16.22
CA CYS A 25 -3.98 -4.24 -17.15
C CYS A 25 -3.42 -3.25 -18.19
N GLU A 26 -2.21 -2.70 -18.00
CA GLU A 26 -1.57 -1.79 -18.96
C GLU A 26 -1.18 -2.48 -20.27
N ASN A 27 -1.03 -3.81 -20.26
CA ASN A 27 -0.55 -4.59 -21.40
C ASN A 27 -1.66 -5.41 -22.06
N LEU A 28 -2.94 -5.09 -21.82
CA LEU A 28 -4.05 -5.89 -22.36
C LEU A 28 -4.32 -5.68 -23.85
N ASP A 29 -3.79 -4.61 -24.44
CA ASP A 29 -4.01 -4.28 -25.85
C ASP A 29 -3.07 -5.06 -26.80
N TYR A 30 -2.20 -5.92 -26.26
CA TYR A 30 -1.35 -6.78 -27.07
C TYR A 30 -2.17 -7.88 -27.76
N PRO A 31 -1.79 -8.29 -29.00
CA PRO A 31 -2.48 -9.33 -29.77
C PRO A 31 -2.64 -10.67 -29.06
N SER A 32 -1.72 -11.02 -28.16
CA SER A 32 -1.75 -12.28 -27.42
C SER A 32 -1.35 -12.13 -25.95
N VAL A 33 -1.83 -13.05 -25.10
CA VAL A 33 -1.45 -13.13 -23.68
C VAL A 33 0.06 -13.36 -23.52
N ASP A 34 0.68 -14.09 -24.45
CA ASP A 34 2.12 -14.35 -24.44
C ASP A 34 2.92 -13.07 -24.68
N GLU A 35 2.54 -12.28 -25.68
CA GLU A 35 3.18 -10.99 -25.97
C GLU A 35 2.99 -9.99 -24.82
N SER A 36 1.76 -9.86 -24.29
CA SER A 36 1.47 -9.04 -23.11
C SER A 36 2.36 -9.41 -21.92
N SER A 37 2.46 -10.71 -21.64
CA SER A 37 3.23 -11.25 -20.51
C SER A 37 4.73 -11.07 -20.72
N ALA A 38 5.24 -11.22 -21.95
CA ALA A 38 6.63 -11.00 -22.30
C ALA A 38 7.01 -9.51 -22.15
N ALA A 39 6.16 -8.60 -22.65
CA ALA A 39 6.36 -7.16 -22.50
C ALA A 39 6.40 -6.71 -21.03
N LEU A 40 5.51 -7.26 -20.20
CA LEU A 40 5.51 -6.98 -18.76
C LEU A 40 6.77 -7.52 -18.08
N SER A 41 7.19 -8.74 -18.44
CA SER A 41 8.41 -9.36 -17.92
C SER A 41 9.66 -8.56 -18.27
N ALA A 42 9.74 -8.04 -19.51
CA ALA A 42 10.82 -7.18 -19.95
C ALA A 42 10.89 -5.88 -19.14
N ARG A 43 9.75 -5.17 -18.97
CA ARG A 43 9.67 -3.94 -18.15
C ARG A 43 10.09 -4.17 -16.70
N ILE A 44 9.63 -5.27 -16.08
CA ILE A 44 10.03 -5.63 -14.71
C ILE A 44 11.54 -5.93 -14.67
N SER A 45 12.05 -6.68 -15.64
CA SER A 45 13.48 -7.05 -15.70
C SER A 45 14.36 -5.83 -15.85
N GLU A 46 14.03 -4.95 -16.79
CA GLU A 46 14.73 -3.69 -17.02
C GLU A 46 14.78 -2.85 -15.74
N TRP A 47 13.64 -2.71 -15.06
CA TRP A 47 13.58 -1.93 -13.82
C TRP A 47 14.35 -2.57 -12.67
N MET A 48 14.23 -3.88 -12.47
CA MET A 48 14.92 -4.61 -11.40
C MET A 48 16.44 -4.60 -11.61
N LEU A 49 16.89 -4.80 -12.85
CA LEU A 49 18.28 -5.02 -13.21
C LEU A 49 19.01 -3.77 -13.72
N ARG A 50 18.34 -2.62 -13.83
CA ARG A 50 19.00 -1.37 -14.22
C ARG A 50 20.27 -1.15 -13.41
N ASN A 51 21.39 -0.89 -14.08
CA ASN A 51 22.64 -0.62 -13.39
C ASN A 51 22.42 0.56 -12.45
N GLY A 52 22.61 0.32 -11.15
CA GLY A 52 22.53 1.35 -10.15
C GLY A 52 23.70 2.29 -10.33
N GLY A 53 23.55 3.31 -11.18
CA GLY A 53 24.07 4.61 -10.80
C GLY A 53 23.40 4.94 -9.49
N ALA A 54 24.15 4.83 -8.39
CA ALA A 54 23.85 5.63 -7.21
C ALA A 54 23.52 7.02 -7.75
N SER A 55 22.36 7.55 -7.38
CA SER A 55 22.03 8.94 -7.66
C SER A 55 23.07 9.80 -6.95
N ASN A 56 24.21 10.04 -7.61
CA ASN A 56 25.12 11.13 -7.35
C ASN A 56 24.35 12.39 -7.75
N VAL A 57 23.51 12.87 -6.84
CA VAL A 57 23.23 14.29 -6.80
C VAL A 57 24.53 14.93 -6.31
N PRO A 58 25.19 15.82 -7.08
CA PRO A 58 26.41 16.47 -6.63
C PRO A 58 26.14 17.18 -5.31
N LEU A 59 26.98 16.89 -4.32
CA LEU A 59 26.97 17.55 -3.04
C LEU A 59 27.42 19.01 -3.25
N GLY A 60 26.47 19.92 -3.39
CA GLY A 60 26.72 21.37 -3.42
C GLY A 60 26.46 22.03 -4.77
N SER A 61 25.24 22.53 -4.95
CA SER A 61 24.96 23.65 -5.86
C SER A 61 24.16 24.70 -5.09
N PRO A 62 24.46 26.01 -5.24
CA PRO A 62 23.91 27.05 -4.37
C PRO A 62 22.41 27.26 -4.62
N LEU A 63 21.69 27.51 -3.53
CA LEU A 63 20.34 28.05 -3.53
C LEU A 63 20.30 29.35 -4.32
N LEU A 64 19.47 29.44 -5.37
CA LEU A 64 18.74 30.63 -5.82
C LEU A 64 17.93 30.29 -7.09
N GLY A 65 16.63 30.63 -7.10
CA GLY A 65 15.86 30.85 -8.33
C GLY A 65 14.67 29.91 -8.55
N ASP A 66 13.48 30.51 -8.57
CA ASP A 66 12.15 29.93 -8.74
C ASP A 66 11.98 29.01 -9.96
N GLY A 67 11.26 27.90 -9.78
CA GLY A 67 10.83 27.02 -10.87
C GLY A 67 10.24 25.70 -10.38
N GLU A 68 8.95 25.49 -10.67
CA GLU A 68 8.15 24.31 -10.33
C GLU A 68 8.87 22.99 -10.61
N SER A 69 9.14 22.21 -9.56
CA SER A 69 9.49 20.79 -9.67
C SER A 69 9.02 20.02 -8.43
N ALA A 70 8.52 18.82 -8.68
CA ALA A 70 7.84 17.95 -7.73
C ALA A 70 8.60 17.78 -6.39
N PRO A 71 7.90 17.66 -5.25
CA PRO A 71 8.53 17.59 -3.94
C PRO A 71 9.42 16.35 -3.85
N THR A 72 10.73 16.55 -3.94
CA THR A 72 11.71 15.52 -3.68
C THR A 72 11.79 15.35 -2.18
N TYR A 73 11.22 14.26 -1.66
CA TYR A 73 11.25 13.92 -0.24
C TYR A 73 12.70 13.81 0.25
N LYS A 74 13.21 14.88 0.87
CA LYS A 74 14.44 14.89 1.68
C LYS A 74 14.22 14.01 2.90
N GLY A 75 14.49 12.72 2.77
CA GLY A 75 14.29 11.77 3.86
C GLY A 75 14.65 10.32 3.54
N GLN A 76 15.50 10.06 2.54
CA GLN A 76 16.03 8.72 2.33
C GLN A 76 16.91 8.37 3.54
N LYS A 77 16.34 7.65 4.51
CA LYS A 77 17.09 6.94 5.53
C LYS A 77 18.16 6.11 4.82
N ALA A 78 19.37 6.09 5.36
CA ALA A 78 20.52 5.33 4.85
C ALA A 78 20.38 3.79 4.98
N VAL A 79 19.17 3.27 4.80
CA VAL A 79 18.86 1.86 4.62
C VAL A 79 18.50 1.70 3.16
N ASP A 80 19.51 1.40 2.33
CA ASP A 80 19.23 0.91 0.98
C ASP A 80 18.67 -0.51 1.12
N SER A 81 17.36 -0.62 1.29
CA SER A 81 16.66 -1.91 1.35
C SER A 81 16.53 -2.56 -0.04
N GLY A 82 17.18 -2.01 -1.06
CA GLY A 82 17.16 -2.48 -2.44
C GLY A 82 15.91 -2.05 -3.20
N ARG A 83 15.63 -2.79 -4.28
CA ARG A 83 14.53 -2.54 -5.22
C ARG A 83 13.36 -3.50 -4.99
N CYS A 84 12.14 -2.97 -5.06
CA CYS A 84 10.90 -3.74 -4.96
C CYS A 84 9.92 -3.42 -6.11
N ALA A 85 9.69 -4.39 -6.98
CA ALA A 85 8.66 -4.32 -8.02
C ALA A 85 7.35 -4.88 -7.46
N ILE A 86 6.27 -4.10 -7.52
CA ILE A 86 4.95 -4.52 -7.09
C ILE A 86 4.06 -4.69 -8.31
N VAL A 87 3.77 -5.94 -8.66
CA VAL A 87 2.88 -6.30 -9.76
C VAL A 87 1.46 -6.47 -9.22
N TYR A 88 0.47 -5.85 -9.89
CA TYR A 88 -0.94 -5.94 -9.49
C TYR A 88 -1.85 -5.80 -10.71
N GLY A 89 -3.12 -6.17 -10.61
CA GLY A 89 -4.15 -5.80 -11.61
C GLY A 89 -5.04 -4.67 -11.10
N SER A 90 -5.25 -3.61 -11.88
CA SER A 90 -6.28 -2.60 -11.59
C SER A 90 -7.70 -3.15 -11.77
N ASP A 91 -7.89 -4.03 -12.76
CA ASP A 91 -9.12 -4.78 -12.97
C ASP A 91 -8.85 -6.29 -12.90
N THR A 92 -9.30 -6.91 -11.82
CA THR A 92 -9.12 -8.34 -11.59
C THR A 92 -9.75 -9.22 -12.67
N TYR A 93 -10.90 -8.81 -13.23
CA TYR A 93 -11.58 -9.60 -14.26
C TYR A 93 -10.79 -9.59 -15.57
N ARG A 94 -10.31 -8.41 -15.98
CA ARG A 94 -9.50 -8.29 -17.20
C ARG A 94 -8.10 -8.88 -17.06
N ALA A 95 -7.50 -8.75 -15.88
CA ALA A 95 -6.19 -9.33 -15.60
C ALA A 95 -6.22 -10.84 -15.44
N PHE A 96 -7.38 -11.46 -15.18
CA PHE A 96 -7.49 -12.85 -14.75
C PHE A 96 -6.79 -13.85 -15.67
N GLU A 97 -6.99 -13.68 -16.98
CA GLU A 97 -6.47 -14.58 -18.00
C GLU A 97 -4.96 -14.41 -18.22
N GLN A 98 -4.40 -13.25 -17.85
CA GLN A 98 -2.98 -12.93 -18.01
C GLN A 98 -2.11 -13.83 -17.14
N LYS A 99 -0.89 -14.16 -17.59
CA LYS A 99 0.00 -15.06 -16.84
C LYS A 99 0.46 -14.48 -15.50
N TRP A 100 0.68 -13.17 -15.46
CA TRP A 100 1.10 -12.44 -14.25
C TRP A 100 0.00 -12.32 -13.17
N SER A 101 -1.23 -12.77 -13.43
CA SER A 101 -2.35 -12.67 -12.48
C SER A 101 -2.20 -13.54 -11.24
N GLY A 102 -1.42 -14.63 -11.32
CA GLY A 102 -1.26 -15.59 -10.24
C GLY A 102 -2.56 -16.30 -9.82
N SER A 103 -3.59 -16.27 -10.68
CA SER A 103 -4.94 -16.78 -10.38
C SER A 103 -5.04 -18.31 -10.34
N SER A 104 -4.09 -19.01 -10.96
CA SER A 104 -3.96 -20.46 -10.93
C SER A 104 -2.56 -20.88 -10.48
N LYS A 105 -2.42 -22.14 -10.04
CA LYS A 105 -1.12 -22.72 -9.67
C LYS A 105 -0.12 -22.69 -10.81
N GLU A 106 -0.56 -23.03 -12.02
CA GLU A 106 0.26 -23.00 -13.23
C GLU A 106 0.83 -21.60 -13.47
N ARG A 107 -0.01 -20.55 -13.35
CA ARG A 107 0.44 -19.15 -13.48
C ARG A 107 1.45 -18.77 -12.40
N ARG A 108 1.24 -19.16 -11.14
CA ARG A 108 2.19 -18.89 -10.06
C ARG A 108 3.53 -19.60 -10.26
N ARG A 109 3.52 -20.85 -10.73
CA ARG A 109 4.73 -21.59 -11.13
C ARG A 109 5.45 -20.89 -12.28
N TRP A 110 4.70 -20.48 -13.31
CA TRP A 110 5.25 -19.72 -14.43
C TRP A 110 5.90 -18.41 -13.97
N ILE A 111 5.24 -17.62 -13.11
CA ILE A 111 5.82 -16.38 -12.55
C ILE A 111 7.12 -16.68 -11.78
N LEU A 112 7.14 -17.73 -10.98
CA LEU A 112 8.35 -18.15 -10.24
C LEU A 112 9.51 -18.47 -11.19
N ASP A 113 9.24 -19.19 -12.28
CA ASP A 113 10.25 -19.54 -13.27
C ASP A 113 10.73 -18.32 -14.06
N GLN A 114 9.84 -17.39 -14.42
CA GLN A 114 10.22 -16.12 -15.03
C GLN A 114 11.15 -15.30 -14.13
N VAL A 115 10.82 -15.18 -12.84
CA VAL A 115 11.67 -14.44 -11.89
C VAL A 115 13.02 -15.14 -11.67
N ARG A 116 13.05 -16.47 -11.63
CA ARG A 116 14.30 -17.25 -11.54
C ARG A 116 15.18 -17.06 -12.79
N ALA A 117 14.57 -17.00 -13.97
CA ALA A 117 15.26 -16.74 -15.23
C ALA A 117 15.81 -15.30 -15.31
N MET A 118 15.09 -14.33 -14.74
CA MET A 118 15.51 -12.92 -14.69
C MET A 118 16.79 -12.74 -13.86
N SER A 119 16.82 -13.24 -12.62
CA SER A 119 18.02 -13.22 -11.77
C SER A 119 17.85 -14.05 -10.51
N ARG A 120 18.92 -14.74 -10.08
CA ARG A 120 18.98 -15.47 -8.80
C ARG A 120 18.92 -14.56 -7.56
N SER A 121 19.29 -13.29 -7.70
CA SER A 121 19.26 -12.32 -6.60
C SER A 121 17.85 -11.78 -6.34
N VAL A 122 16.98 -11.79 -7.37
CA VAL A 122 15.60 -11.34 -7.25
C VAL A 122 14.79 -12.37 -6.46
N LYS A 123 13.99 -11.87 -5.52
CA LYS A 123 13.17 -12.69 -4.63
C LYS A 123 11.71 -12.38 -4.89
N LEU A 124 10.91 -13.44 -5.05
CA LEU A 124 9.48 -13.34 -5.29
C LEU A 124 8.71 -13.52 -3.97
N VAL A 125 7.66 -12.71 -3.78
CA VAL A 125 6.67 -12.89 -2.73
C VAL A 125 5.29 -12.76 -3.34
N PHE A 126 4.44 -13.76 -3.15
CA PHE A 126 3.02 -13.65 -3.49
C PHE A 126 2.24 -13.03 -2.33
N VAL A 127 1.31 -12.15 -2.66
CA VAL A 127 0.38 -11.55 -1.68
C VAL A 127 -1.04 -11.87 -2.14
N GLU A 128 -1.72 -12.73 -1.41
CA GLU A 128 -3.13 -13.03 -1.62
C GLU A 128 -3.98 -12.31 -0.59
N VAL A 129 -5.05 -11.63 -1.04
CA VAL A 129 -6.05 -11.04 -0.14
C VAL A 129 -7.34 -11.84 -0.29
N LYS A 130 -7.72 -12.58 0.75
CA LYS A 130 -8.90 -13.43 0.77
C LYS A 130 -9.97 -12.80 1.67
N VAL A 131 -11.06 -12.35 1.07
CA VAL A 131 -12.21 -11.82 1.82
C VAL A 131 -13.32 -12.86 1.80
N THR A 132 -13.65 -13.41 2.96
CA THR A 132 -14.75 -14.37 3.16
C THR A 132 -15.92 -13.75 3.91
N ASP A 133 -15.70 -12.64 4.62
CA ASP A 133 -16.74 -11.93 5.36
C ASP A 133 -17.66 -11.14 4.40
N VAL A 134 -18.97 -11.42 4.48
CA VAL A 134 -19.99 -10.83 3.60
C VAL A 134 -20.15 -9.32 3.83
N THR A 135 -20.01 -8.86 5.06
CA THR A 135 -20.09 -7.44 5.41
C THR A 135 -18.91 -6.68 4.81
N LEU A 136 -17.69 -7.22 4.91
CA LEU A 136 -16.50 -6.65 4.28
C LEU A 136 -16.62 -6.63 2.75
N MET A 137 -17.16 -7.70 2.15
CA MET A 137 -17.42 -7.73 0.71
C MET A 137 -18.39 -6.62 0.28
N ARG A 138 -19.52 -6.47 0.97
CA ARG A 138 -20.47 -5.39 0.69
C ARG A 138 -19.83 -4.00 0.84
N ASN A 139 -19.07 -3.76 1.91
CA ASN A 139 -18.37 -2.50 2.11
C ASN A 139 -17.39 -2.20 0.97
N ASN A 140 -16.63 -3.20 0.51
CA ASN A 140 -15.72 -3.04 -0.62
C ASN A 140 -16.45 -2.68 -1.92
N VAL A 141 -17.61 -3.32 -2.18
CA VAL A 141 -18.42 -3.00 -3.36
C VAL A 141 -18.92 -1.56 -3.28
N ALA A 142 -19.42 -1.12 -2.12
CA ALA A 142 -19.86 0.25 -1.91
C ALA A 142 -18.71 1.26 -2.13
N ILE A 143 -17.54 1.02 -1.55
CA ILE A 143 -16.35 1.87 -1.72
C ILE A 143 -15.94 1.96 -3.20
N LYS A 144 -15.90 0.82 -3.91
CA LYS A 144 -15.53 0.79 -5.32
C LYS A 144 -16.52 1.58 -6.18
N ARG A 145 -17.83 1.43 -5.93
CA ARG A 145 -18.87 2.15 -6.66
C ARG A 145 -18.88 3.64 -6.38
N HIS A 146 -18.73 4.03 -5.11
CA HIS A 146 -18.60 5.42 -4.72
C HIS A 146 -17.38 6.08 -5.37
N ALA A 147 -16.26 5.38 -5.47
CA ALA A 147 -15.07 5.85 -6.19
C ALA A 147 -15.31 6.05 -7.70
N MET A 148 -16.30 5.37 -8.28
CA MET A 148 -16.76 5.55 -9.67
C MET A 148 -17.87 6.60 -9.79
N GLY A 149 -18.28 7.26 -8.70
CA GLY A 149 -19.40 8.20 -8.69
C GLY A 149 -20.76 7.54 -8.90
N LEU A 150 -20.87 6.21 -8.70
CA LEU A 150 -22.09 5.46 -8.93
C LEU A 150 -22.84 5.23 -7.61
N PRO A 151 -24.18 5.34 -7.60
CA PRO A 151 -24.98 4.96 -6.44
C PRO A 151 -24.85 3.46 -6.18
N THR A 152 -25.12 3.04 -4.96
CA THR A 152 -25.08 1.63 -4.56
C THR A 152 -26.47 1.22 -4.10
N CYS A 153 -27.03 0.17 -4.71
CA CYS A 153 -28.30 -0.44 -4.32
C CYS A 153 -28.15 -1.96 -4.12
N GLU A 154 -29.18 -2.61 -3.59
CA GLU A 154 -29.12 -4.06 -3.31
C GLU A 154 -28.96 -4.91 -4.58
N GLU A 155 -29.54 -4.48 -5.69
CA GLU A 155 -29.39 -5.13 -7.00
C GLU A 155 -27.91 -5.17 -7.45
N ASP A 156 -27.19 -4.06 -7.23
CA ASP A 156 -25.76 -3.97 -7.56
C ASP A 156 -24.90 -4.92 -6.70
N PHE A 157 -25.25 -5.06 -5.42
CA PHE A 157 -24.60 -6.03 -4.54
C PHE A 157 -24.84 -7.45 -5.04
N ARG A 158 -26.09 -7.81 -5.34
CA ARG A 158 -26.45 -9.15 -5.85
C ARG A 158 -25.73 -9.48 -7.15
N ARG A 159 -25.70 -8.55 -8.11
CA ARG A 159 -24.99 -8.73 -9.39
C ARG A 159 -23.49 -8.91 -9.19
N THR A 160 -22.89 -8.11 -8.31
CA THR A 160 -21.45 -8.20 -8.02
C THR A 160 -21.12 -9.50 -7.29
N GLU A 161 -21.95 -9.91 -6.33
CA GLU A 161 -21.80 -11.18 -5.62
C GLU A 161 -21.90 -12.38 -6.58
N ALA A 162 -22.87 -12.37 -7.49
CA ALA A 162 -22.99 -13.41 -8.52
C ALA A 162 -21.73 -13.47 -9.41
N SER A 163 -21.21 -12.32 -9.83
CA SER A 163 -19.98 -12.23 -10.62
C SER A 163 -18.76 -12.77 -9.86
N ILE A 164 -18.65 -12.44 -8.56
CA ILE A 164 -17.59 -12.97 -7.68
C ILE A 164 -17.72 -14.49 -7.54
N LYS A 165 -18.94 -15.02 -7.36
CA LYS A 165 -19.17 -16.48 -7.25
C LYS A 165 -18.77 -17.21 -8.52
N GLU A 166 -19.09 -16.66 -9.70
CA GLU A 166 -18.67 -17.26 -10.96
C GLU A 166 -17.15 -17.27 -11.10
N PHE A 167 -16.52 -16.14 -10.80
CA PHE A 167 -15.07 -15.99 -10.85
C PHE A 167 -14.35 -16.91 -9.86
N ALA A 168 -14.92 -17.12 -8.67
CA ALA A 168 -14.37 -17.97 -7.64
C ALA A 168 -14.25 -19.44 -8.08
N LYS A 169 -15.07 -19.89 -9.04
CA LYS A 169 -14.97 -21.25 -9.61
C LYS A 169 -13.68 -21.48 -10.40
N LEU A 170 -13.14 -20.41 -10.99
CA LEU A 170 -11.95 -20.46 -11.84
C LEU A 170 -10.66 -20.18 -11.04
N TYR A 171 -10.78 -19.56 -9.86
CA TYR A 171 -9.65 -19.16 -9.04
C TYR A 171 -9.17 -20.32 -8.14
N VAL A 172 -7.85 -20.51 -8.09
CA VAL A 172 -7.22 -21.49 -7.19
C VAL A 172 -6.44 -20.73 -6.11
N THR A 173 -6.92 -20.82 -4.86
CA THR A 173 -6.27 -20.21 -3.69
C THR A 173 -4.82 -20.69 -3.56
N LEU A 174 -3.95 -19.83 -3.06
CA LEU A 174 -2.55 -20.17 -2.83
C LEU A 174 -2.44 -21.25 -1.75
N GLN A 175 -1.65 -22.29 -2.01
CA GLN A 175 -1.42 -23.41 -1.09
C GLN A 175 -2.68 -24.24 -0.80
N GLN A 176 -3.68 -24.22 -1.68
CA GLN A 176 -4.95 -24.93 -1.41
C GLN A 176 -4.79 -26.44 -1.18
N ASP A 177 -3.83 -27.09 -1.82
CA ASP A 177 -3.60 -28.55 -1.75
C ASP A 177 -2.25 -28.95 -1.13
N GLY A 178 -1.50 -27.98 -0.60
CA GLY A 178 -0.16 -28.25 -0.07
C GLY A 178 1.00 -28.19 -1.07
N SER A 179 0.74 -28.03 -2.38
CA SER A 179 1.78 -28.20 -3.43
C SER A 179 2.71 -27.00 -3.67
N GLU A 180 2.54 -25.89 -2.95
CA GLU A 180 3.23 -24.61 -3.17
C GLU A 180 4.05 -24.18 -1.95
N GLU A 181 4.43 -25.14 -1.09
CA GLU A 181 5.23 -24.87 0.10
C GLU A 181 6.52 -24.15 -0.25
N ASP A 182 7.15 -24.44 -1.39
CA ASP A 182 8.43 -23.87 -1.84
C ASP A 182 8.36 -22.37 -2.21
N MET A 183 7.17 -21.78 -2.24
CA MET A 183 6.97 -20.37 -2.57
C MET A 183 6.93 -19.48 -1.33
N SER A 184 7.50 -18.28 -1.41
CA SER A 184 7.29 -17.25 -0.37
C SER A 184 5.96 -16.54 -0.60
N TYR A 185 5.09 -16.53 0.41
CA TYR A 185 3.79 -15.88 0.28
C TYR A 185 3.23 -15.35 1.60
N VAL A 186 2.27 -14.44 1.48
CA VAL A 186 1.41 -13.96 2.56
C VAL A 186 -0.04 -14.03 2.09
N ILE A 187 -0.89 -14.70 2.86
CA ILE A 187 -2.34 -14.74 2.66
C ILE A 187 -2.98 -13.89 3.77
N PHE A 188 -3.64 -12.84 3.34
CA PHE A 188 -4.28 -11.86 4.19
C PHE A 188 -5.80 -12.09 4.17
N ILE A 189 -6.34 -12.63 5.26
CA ILE A 189 -7.74 -13.04 5.35
C ILE A 189 -8.53 -11.94 6.07
N ASN A 190 -9.63 -11.50 5.43
CA ASN A 190 -10.56 -10.48 5.95
C ASN A 190 -9.86 -9.24 6.49
N TYR A 191 -8.93 -8.70 5.71
CA TYR A 191 -8.16 -7.51 6.06
C TYR A 191 -7.45 -7.56 7.42
N GLY A 192 -6.94 -8.73 7.82
CA GLY A 192 -6.04 -8.88 8.96
C GLY A 192 -6.60 -9.64 10.14
N GLN A 193 -7.85 -10.10 10.06
CA GLN A 193 -8.41 -11.05 11.03
C GLN A 193 -7.55 -12.31 11.14
N LYS A 194 -6.95 -12.76 10.03
CA LYS A 194 -5.96 -13.83 10.02
C LYS A 194 -4.89 -13.58 8.95
N VAL A 195 -3.64 -13.80 9.31
CA VAL A 195 -2.50 -13.70 8.39
C VAL A 195 -1.79 -15.05 8.36
N VAL A 196 -1.61 -15.62 7.17
CA VAL A 196 -0.82 -16.82 6.96
C VAL A 196 0.43 -16.42 6.18
N THR A 197 1.61 -16.80 6.67
CA THR A 197 2.88 -16.51 6.01
C THR A 197 3.62 -17.80 5.75
N ASN A 198 4.39 -17.84 4.66
CA ASN A 198 5.24 -18.98 4.36
C ASN A 198 6.56 -18.51 3.74
N ARG A 199 7.68 -19.09 4.21
CA ARG A 199 9.05 -18.83 3.73
C ARG A 199 9.38 -17.34 3.58
N MET A 200 8.89 -16.48 4.48
CA MET A 200 9.06 -15.02 4.47
C MET A 200 10.40 -14.56 5.07
N HIS A 201 11.50 -15.26 4.75
CA HIS A 201 12.81 -14.94 5.32
C HIS A 201 13.43 -13.67 4.71
N GLY A 202 14.15 -12.92 5.56
CA GLY A 202 14.85 -11.69 5.17
C GLY A 202 14.12 -10.42 5.59
N PHE A 203 14.87 -9.34 5.76
CA PHE A 203 14.40 -8.09 6.33
C PHE A 203 13.18 -7.52 5.61
N LEU A 204 13.28 -7.29 4.29
CA LEU A 204 12.21 -6.62 3.54
C LEU A 204 10.92 -7.45 3.49
N ARG A 205 11.02 -8.77 3.35
CA ARG A 205 9.87 -9.69 3.34
C ARG A 205 9.12 -9.65 4.68
N MET A 206 9.85 -9.69 5.80
CA MET A 206 9.25 -9.59 7.12
C MET A 206 8.59 -8.22 7.36
N ARG A 207 9.17 -7.13 6.84
CA ARG A 207 8.54 -5.79 6.89
C ARG A 207 7.26 -5.72 6.06
N ILE A 208 7.23 -6.36 4.89
CA ILE A 208 6.01 -6.50 4.08
C ILE A 208 4.93 -7.25 4.88
N ALA A 209 5.26 -8.39 5.48
CA ALA A 209 4.30 -9.16 6.29
C ALA A 209 3.79 -8.34 7.49
N GLN A 210 4.69 -7.63 8.19
CA GLN A 210 4.32 -6.74 9.30
C GLN A 210 3.37 -5.64 8.83
N PHE A 211 3.70 -4.94 7.74
CA PHE A 211 2.85 -3.88 7.22
C PHE A 211 1.47 -4.40 6.83
N LEU A 212 1.41 -5.51 6.09
CA LEU A 212 0.14 -6.14 5.71
C LEU A 212 -0.68 -6.51 6.95
N SER A 213 -0.06 -7.00 8.02
CA SER A 213 -0.80 -7.33 9.25
C SER A 213 -1.43 -6.13 9.97
N THR A 214 -1.00 -4.91 9.66
CA THR A 214 -1.46 -3.67 10.32
C THR A 214 -2.41 -2.82 9.48
N ILE A 215 -2.60 -3.12 8.20
CA ILE A 215 -3.48 -2.33 7.34
C ILE A 215 -4.96 -2.64 7.63
N HIS A 216 -5.75 -1.59 7.81
CA HIS A 216 -7.20 -1.66 7.89
C HIS A 216 -7.85 -0.99 6.67
N THR A 217 -9.05 -1.44 6.32
CA THR A 217 -9.87 -0.86 5.25
C THR A 217 -10.84 0.20 5.74
N GLU A 218 -11.04 0.28 7.04
CA GLU A 218 -11.90 1.28 7.68
C GLU A 218 -11.34 2.69 7.48
N THR A 219 -12.23 3.63 7.17
CA THR A 219 -11.91 5.05 7.06
C THR A 219 -11.68 5.63 8.45
N HIS A 220 -10.51 6.23 8.65
CA HIS A 220 -10.16 6.90 9.89
C HIS A 220 -9.76 8.34 9.59
N THR A 221 -10.16 9.25 10.47
CA THR A 221 -9.73 10.65 10.41
C THR A 221 -8.55 10.87 11.35
N ILE A 222 -7.41 11.30 10.82
CA ILE A 222 -6.21 11.62 11.60
C ILE A 222 -6.06 13.14 11.61
N TYR A 223 -6.10 13.73 12.80
CA TYR A 223 -5.83 15.15 13.02
C TYR A 223 -4.37 15.32 13.43
N LEU A 224 -3.62 16.15 12.70
CA LEU A 224 -2.24 16.46 13.00
C LEU A 224 -2.10 17.94 13.36
N THR A 225 -1.48 18.20 14.50
CA THR A 225 -1.10 19.56 14.88
C THR A 225 0.18 19.55 15.70
N ARG A 226 0.89 20.69 15.70
CA ARG A 226 2.03 20.91 16.60
C ARG A 226 1.53 21.26 18.00
N HIS A 227 2.46 21.21 18.97
CA HIS A 227 2.25 21.85 20.26
C HIS A 227 1.99 23.36 20.11
N GLY A 228 1.29 23.97 21.08
CA GLY A 228 1.14 25.42 21.14
C GLY A 228 2.50 26.12 21.24
N GLN A 229 2.56 27.40 20.85
CA GLN A 229 3.82 28.16 20.83
C GLN A 229 4.63 27.98 22.13
N SER A 230 5.89 27.58 22.01
CA SER A 230 6.81 27.44 23.15
C SER A 230 7.68 28.68 23.34
N GLN A 231 8.25 28.85 24.53
CA GLN A 231 9.22 29.92 24.80
C GLN A 231 10.39 29.88 23.82
N TYR A 232 10.83 28.68 23.42
CA TYR A 232 11.90 28.54 22.43
C TYR A 232 11.47 28.93 21.03
N ASN A 233 10.21 28.69 20.63
CA ASN A 233 9.71 29.21 19.36
C ASN A 233 9.73 30.74 19.34
N GLN A 234 9.34 31.39 20.44
CA GLN A 234 9.38 32.84 20.56
C GLN A 234 10.81 33.39 20.45
N LEU A 235 11.80 32.66 20.98
CA LEU A 235 13.22 33.02 20.92
C LEU A 235 13.94 32.52 19.66
N GLY A 236 13.26 31.86 18.73
CA GLY A 236 13.88 31.27 17.53
C GLY A 236 14.84 30.10 17.81
N LYS A 237 14.75 29.47 18.99
CA LYS A 237 15.59 28.31 19.39
C LYS A 237 14.97 27.00 18.91
N ILE A 238 15.83 26.08 18.47
CA ILE A 238 15.45 24.72 18.03
C ILE A 238 15.67 23.68 19.15
N GLY A 239 14.85 22.64 19.18
CA GLY A 239 14.95 21.55 20.16
C GLY A 239 14.55 21.94 21.59
N GLY A 240 15.03 21.19 22.59
CA GLY A 240 14.79 21.44 24.01
C GLY A 240 13.41 21.00 24.52
N ASN A 241 13.14 21.32 25.80
CA ASN A 241 11.87 21.02 26.48
C ASN A 241 11.35 22.27 27.22
N SER A 242 11.23 23.39 26.49
CA SER A 242 10.76 24.66 27.06
C SER A 242 9.25 24.64 27.30
N GLY A 243 8.77 25.37 28.31
CA GLY A 243 7.35 25.57 28.53
C GLY A 243 6.63 26.28 27.37
N VAL A 244 5.30 26.21 27.39
CA VAL A 244 4.42 26.95 26.47
C VAL A 244 4.34 28.43 26.87
N THR A 245 4.16 29.32 25.89
CA THR A 245 3.83 30.73 26.13
C THR A 245 2.34 30.90 26.46
N GLU A 246 1.93 32.12 26.81
CA GLU A 246 0.51 32.44 26.97
C GLU A 246 -0.30 32.17 25.68
N TYR A 247 0.26 32.49 24.51
CA TYR A 247 -0.35 32.14 23.22
C TYR A 247 -0.41 30.63 23.00
N GLY A 248 0.59 29.88 23.47
CA GLY A 248 0.57 28.41 23.44
C GLY A 248 -0.53 27.82 24.31
N LEU A 249 -0.81 28.43 25.47
CA LEU A 249 -1.94 28.06 26.34
C LEU A 249 -3.29 28.41 25.70
N ASP A 250 -3.42 29.59 25.08
CA ASP A 250 -4.64 29.97 24.35
C ASP A 250 -4.92 29.00 23.20
N TYR A 251 -3.88 28.63 22.44
CA TYR A 251 -3.96 27.59 21.42
C TYR A 251 -4.49 26.27 22.00
N ALA A 252 -3.94 25.80 23.12
CA ALA A 252 -4.38 24.55 23.75
C ALA A 252 -5.86 24.59 24.17
N ARG A 253 -6.33 25.73 24.70
CA ARG A 253 -7.75 25.92 25.04
C ARG A 253 -8.64 25.87 23.80
N ARG A 254 -8.26 26.56 22.71
CA ARG A 254 -8.99 26.53 21.44
C ARG A 254 -9.00 25.14 20.81
N LEU A 255 -7.88 24.42 20.87
CA LEU A 255 -7.78 23.04 20.40
C LEU A 255 -8.70 22.11 21.19
N ALA A 256 -8.81 22.29 22.51
CA ALA A 256 -9.74 21.53 23.33
C ALA A 256 -11.20 21.80 22.96
N THR A 257 -11.56 23.06 22.69
CA THR A 257 -12.89 23.42 22.18
C THR A 257 -13.16 22.79 20.81
N PHE A 258 -12.24 22.94 19.86
CA PHE A 258 -12.33 22.32 18.54
C PHE A 258 -12.48 20.80 18.62
N ALA A 259 -11.70 20.13 19.47
CA ALA A 259 -11.77 18.69 19.67
C ALA A 259 -13.15 18.27 20.17
N ARG A 260 -13.73 19.01 21.13
CA ARG A 260 -15.08 18.73 21.64
C ARG A 260 -16.16 18.92 20.57
N GLU A 261 -16.08 20.03 19.82
CA GLU A 261 -17.14 20.43 18.88
C GLU A 261 -17.04 19.77 17.50
N THR A 262 -15.87 19.23 17.15
CA THR A 262 -15.60 18.69 15.80
C THR A 262 -15.17 17.23 15.83
N ILE A 263 -14.27 16.84 16.73
CA ILE A 263 -13.67 15.49 16.74
C ILE A 263 -14.54 14.52 17.54
N CYS A 264 -14.86 14.89 18.78
CA CYS A 264 -15.60 14.08 19.74
C CYS A 264 -17.11 14.39 19.73
N ARG A 265 -17.65 14.84 18.60
CA ARG A 265 -19.08 15.20 18.47
C ARG A 265 -19.97 14.05 18.94
N GLU A 266 -21.03 14.41 19.65
CA GLU A 266 -22.11 13.51 20.05
C GLU A 266 -23.23 13.63 19.02
N ASP A 267 -23.24 12.74 18.03
CA ASP A 267 -24.37 12.59 17.11
C ASP A 267 -25.28 11.47 17.66
N GLY A 268 -26.18 11.82 18.59
CA GLY A 268 -27.11 10.88 19.23
C GLY A 268 -26.48 10.06 20.37
N SER A 269 -26.71 8.73 20.40
CA SER A 269 -26.36 7.86 21.54
C SER A 269 -24.91 7.36 21.57
N ASN A 270 -24.05 7.76 20.64
CA ASN A 270 -22.63 7.37 20.61
C ASN A 270 -21.72 8.56 20.29
N ALA A 271 -20.90 8.96 21.25
CA ALA A 271 -19.82 9.93 21.03
C ALA A 271 -18.71 9.32 20.15
N ASN A 272 -18.18 10.12 19.22
CA ASN A 272 -17.00 9.73 18.45
C ASN A 272 -15.78 9.56 19.37
N LYS A 273 -15.26 8.34 19.46
CA LYS A 273 -14.07 8.04 20.28
C LYS A 273 -12.81 8.52 19.57
N ALA A 274 -12.00 9.33 20.24
CA ALA A 274 -10.71 9.79 19.75
C ALA A 274 -9.55 9.29 20.63
N ARG A 275 -8.36 9.16 20.03
CA ARG A 275 -7.12 8.88 20.76
C ARG A 275 -6.18 10.07 20.60
N LEU A 276 -5.70 10.61 21.73
CA LEU A 276 -4.72 11.69 21.77
C LEU A 276 -3.34 11.11 22.03
N TRP A 277 -2.40 11.38 21.13
CA TRP A 277 -0.99 11.04 21.27
C TRP A 277 -0.18 12.34 21.37
N THR A 278 0.71 12.42 22.34
CA THR A 278 1.72 13.49 22.45
C THR A 278 3.12 12.87 22.33
N SER A 279 4.11 13.70 22.01
CA SER A 279 5.52 13.30 22.05
C SER A 279 6.01 12.97 23.44
#